data_AF-A0AAN8T7M6-F1
#
_entry.id   AF-A0AAN8T7M6-F1
#
_cell.length_a   1.000
_cell.length_b   1.000
_cell.length_c   1.000
_cell.angle_alpha   90.00
_cell.angle_beta   90.00
_cell.angle_gamma   90.00
#
_symmetry.space_group_name_H-M   'P 1'
#
loop_
_entity.id
_entity.type
_entity.pdbx_description
1 polymer ?
#
loop_
_entity_poly.entity_id
_entity_poly.type
_entity_poly.pdbx_seq_one_letter_code
_entity_poly.pdbx_strand_id
1 'polypeptide(L)'
;MTTRSSIIRTRFAYRFLHSLGKLNQQAKTNSRRVKHAAYTSMASAVGSKRAWSRAVLSKIRNRSLNRNLLKKKRRSSEESRFGELRKLVPGGEVMNFYNLLDETADYINCLTSQVQVMKNILNLLST
;
A
#
# COMPACT_ATOMS: atom_id res chain seq x y z
N MET A 1 12.55 -10.17 21.58
CA MET A 1 11.72 -8.96 21.42
C MET A 1 11.31 -8.81 19.96
N THR A 2 10.06 -9.05 19.58
CA THR A 2 9.59 -8.82 18.20
C THR A 2 9.31 -7.35 17.97
N THR A 3 10.06 -6.71 17.07
CA THR A 3 9.81 -5.30 16.70
C THR A 3 8.48 -5.16 15.97
N ARG A 4 7.80 -4.01 16.12
CA ARG A 4 6.57 -3.68 15.37
C ARG A 4 6.72 -3.93 13.86
N SER A 5 7.90 -3.62 13.32
CA SER A 5 8.27 -3.87 11.93
C SER A 5 8.24 -5.37 11.57
N SER A 6 8.79 -6.25 12.43
CA SER A 6 8.76 -7.69 12.22
C SER A 6 7.32 -8.24 12.19
N ILE A 7 6.43 -7.75 13.06
CA ILE A 7 5.03 -8.17 13.10
C ILE A 7 4.30 -7.77 11.81
N ILE A 8 4.49 -6.52 11.37
CA ILE A 8 3.90 -6.01 10.12
C ILE A 8 4.39 -6.84 8.94
N ARG A 9 5.69 -7.15 8.88
CA ARG A 9 6.28 -7.97 7.82
C ARG A 9 5.71 -9.39 7.78
N THR A 10 5.60 -10.06 8.93
CA THR A 10 5.00 -11.42 8.99
C THR A 10 3.54 -11.41 8.58
N ARG A 11 2.74 -10.45 9.09
CA ARG A 11 1.33 -10.28 8.70
C ARG A 11 1.18 -9.97 7.21
N PHE A 12 2.05 -9.12 6.68
CA PHE A 12 2.09 -8.81 5.25
C PHE A 12 2.39 -10.06 4.43
N ALA A 13 3.46 -10.80 4.76
CA ALA A 13 3.86 -12.02 4.06
C ALA A 13 2.72 -13.04 4.01
N TYR A 14 2.12 -13.35 5.16
CA TYR A 14 1.00 -14.28 5.25
C TYR A 14 -0.17 -13.87 4.35
N ARG A 15 -0.62 -12.60 4.47
CA ARG A 15 -1.75 -12.09 3.67
C ARG A 15 -1.44 -12.05 2.18
N PHE A 16 -0.21 -11.71 1.83
CA PHE A 16 0.22 -11.62 0.45
C PHE A 16 0.29 -13.00 -0.19
N LEU A 17 0.94 -13.98 0.46
CA LEU A 17 0.99 -15.37 -0.02
C LEU A 17 -0.40 -15.98 -0.13
N HIS A 18 -1.27 -15.78 0.85
CA HIS A 18 -2.66 -16.22 0.78
C HIS A 18 -3.41 -15.59 -0.41
N SER A 19 -3.18 -14.30 -0.69
CA SER A 19 -3.75 -13.62 -1.85
C SER A 19 -3.18 -14.14 -3.17
N LEU A 20 -1.88 -14.47 -3.22
CA LEU A 20 -1.24 -15.08 -4.37
C LEU A 20 -1.79 -16.48 -4.66
N GLY A 21 -2.02 -17.31 -3.63
CA GLY A 21 -2.67 -18.61 -3.78
C GLY A 21 -4.05 -18.49 -4.45
N LYS A 22 -4.86 -17.52 -4.01
CA LYS A 22 -6.16 -17.23 -4.63
C LYS A 22 -6.05 -16.71 -6.07
N LEU A 23 -5.03 -15.91 -6.37
CA LEU A 23 -4.80 -15.43 -7.74
C LEU A 23 -4.32 -16.53 -8.66
N ASN A 24 -3.51 -17.47 -8.16
CA ASN A 24 -2.99 -18.59 -8.94
C ASN A 24 -4.10 -19.59 -9.33
N GLN A 25 -5.16 -19.68 -8.54
CA GLN A 25 -6.36 -20.48 -8.87
C GLN A 25 -7.19 -19.87 -10.01
N GLN A 26 -6.85 -18.68 -10.50
CA GLN A 26 -7.60 -18.00 -11.54
C GLN A 26 -6.83 -18.06 -12.87
N ALA A 27 -7.53 -18.40 -13.95
CA ALA A 27 -6.95 -18.61 -15.29
C ALA A 27 -6.20 -17.39 -15.90
N LYS A 28 -6.29 -16.20 -15.31
CA LYS A 28 -5.59 -14.99 -15.76
C LYS A 28 -4.96 -14.24 -14.59
N THR A 29 -3.68 -14.49 -14.35
CA THR A 29 -2.85 -13.65 -13.49
C THR A 29 -2.24 -12.52 -14.31
N ASN A 30 -2.13 -11.32 -13.73
CA ASN A 30 -1.39 -10.23 -14.36
C ASN A 30 -0.68 -9.38 -13.30
N SER A 31 0.37 -8.68 -13.71
CA SER A 31 1.21 -7.84 -12.84
C SER A 31 0.40 -6.80 -12.05
N ARG A 32 -0.69 -6.25 -12.62
CA ARG A 32 -1.55 -5.30 -11.91
C ARG A 32 -2.27 -5.94 -10.72
N ARG A 33 -2.75 -7.18 -10.85
CA ARG A 33 -3.42 -7.92 -9.77
C ARG A 33 -2.46 -8.27 -8.65
N VAL A 34 -1.24 -8.71 -9.00
CA VAL A 34 -0.18 -8.96 -8.02
C VAL A 34 0.17 -7.68 -7.26
N LYS A 35 0.34 -6.56 -7.98
CA LYS A 35 0.56 -5.24 -7.37
C LYS A 35 -0.57 -4.83 -6.41
N HIS A 36 -1.82 -5.07 -6.79
CA HIS A 36 -2.98 -4.82 -5.91
C HIS A 36 -3.02 -5.73 -4.69
N ALA A 37 -2.73 -7.03 -4.86
CA ALA A 37 -2.64 -7.98 -3.76
C ALA A 37 -1.54 -7.57 -2.76
N ALA A 38 -0.41 -7.07 -3.25
CA ALA A 38 0.65 -6.56 -2.39
C ALA A 38 0.19 -5.32 -1.60
N TYR A 39 -0.33 -4.30 -2.27
CA TYR A 39 -0.80 -3.07 -1.60
C TYR A 39 -1.94 -3.32 -0.62
N THR A 40 -2.93 -4.16 -0.96
CA THR A 40 -4.01 -4.55 -0.03
C THR A 40 -3.47 -5.30 1.18
N SER A 41 -2.52 -6.22 0.98
CA SER A 41 -1.92 -7.00 2.06
C SER A 41 -1.10 -6.11 3.00
N MET A 42 -0.33 -5.15 2.46
CA MET A 42 0.43 -4.17 3.25
C MET A 42 -0.52 -3.31 4.09
N ALA A 43 -1.53 -2.70 3.46
CA ALA A 43 -2.51 -1.85 4.14
C ALA A 43 -3.24 -2.63 5.25
N SER A 44 -3.64 -3.86 4.98
CA SER A 44 -4.31 -4.74 5.94
C SER A 44 -3.39 -5.19 7.09
N ALA A 45 -2.09 -5.35 6.83
CA ALA A 45 -1.12 -5.75 7.85
C ALA A 45 -0.92 -4.66 8.91
N VAL A 46 -0.88 -3.41 8.47
CA VAL A 46 -0.67 -2.21 9.30
C VAL A 46 -1.93 -1.79 10.04
N GLY A 47 -3.09 -2.06 9.44
CA GLY A 47 -4.40 -1.86 10.06
C GLY A 47 -5.04 -0.51 9.71
N SER A 48 -6.31 -0.38 10.08
CA SER A 48 -7.18 0.75 9.73
C SER A 48 -6.83 2.06 10.43
N LYS A 49 -5.93 2.05 11.42
CA LYS A 49 -5.50 3.26 12.14
C LYS A 49 -4.68 4.20 11.26
N ARG A 50 -3.98 3.69 10.25
CA ARG A 50 -3.18 4.51 9.32
C ARG A 50 -4.01 5.10 8.18
N ALA A 51 -3.90 6.40 7.99
CA ALA A 51 -4.61 7.14 6.95
C ALA A 51 -4.21 6.65 5.56
N TRP A 52 -2.91 6.39 5.32
CA TRP A 52 -2.47 5.86 4.03
C TRP A 52 -3.04 4.46 3.76
N SER A 53 -3.16 3.62 4.79
CA SER A 53 -3.76 2.28 4.68
C SER A 53 -5.23 2.37 4.25
N ARG A 54 -6.01 3.24 4.91
CA ARG A 54 -7.41 3.50 4.53
C ARG A 54 -7.52 4.04 3.11
N ALA A 55 -6.63 4.95 2.70
CA ALA A 55 -6.61 5.50 1.35
C ALA A 55 -6.36 4.41 0.30
N VAL A 56 -5.40 3.50 0.54
CA VAL A 56 -5.13 2.35 -0.32
C VAL A 56 -6.35 1.44 -0.43
N LEU A 57 -6.93 1.04 0.70
CA LEU A 57 -8.10 0.15 0.74
C LEU A 57 -9.32 0.77 0.06
N SER A 58 -9.59 2.06 0.32
CA SER A 58 -10.67 2.82 -0.33
C SER A 58 -10.48 2.90 -1.84
N LYS A 59 -9.25 3.17 -2.32
CA LYS A 59 -8.95 3.25 -3.76
C LYS A 59 -9.14 1.91 -4.47
N ILE A 60 -8.88 0.80 -3.78
CA ILE A 60 -9.04 -0.55 -4.34
C ILE A 60 -10.51 -0.96 -4.34
N ARG A 61 -11.26 -0.70 -3.25
CA ARG A 61 -12.69 -0.98 -3.16
C ARG A 61 -13.52 -0.13 -4.12
N ASN A 62 -13.24 1.17 -4.19
CA ASN A 62 -14.03 2.15 -4.94
C ASN A 62 -13.41 2.49 -6.31
N ARG A 63 -12.70 1.56 -6.93
CA ARG A 63 -11.86 1.85 -8.12
C ARG A 63 -12.67 2.32 -9.32
N SER A 64 -13.87 1.78 -9.52
CA SER A 64 -14.81 2.20 -10.58
C SER A 64 -15.38 3.60 -10.30
N LEU A 65 -15.84 3.84 -9.06
CA LEU A 65 -16.42 5.11 -8.63
C LEU A 65 -15.40 6.26 -8.66
N ASN A 66 -14.17 6.03 -8.19
CA ASN A 66 -13.12 7.03 -8.17
C ASN A 66 -12.62 7.42 -9.57
N ARG A 67 -12.70 6.54 -10.58
CA ARG A 67 -12.38 6.92 -11.97
C ARG A 67 -13.29 8.02 -12.49
N ASN A 68 -14.54 8.04 -12.07
CA ASN A 68 -15.53 9.03 -12.48
C ASN A 68 -15.38 10.34 -11.69
N LEU A 69 -15.04 10.26 -10.39
CA LEU A 69 -14.87 11.43 -9.52
C LEU A 69 -13.53 12.16 -9.74
N LEU A 70 -12.44 11.44 -10.02
CA LEU A 70 -11.11 12.03 -10.25
C LEU A 70 -11.00 12.81 -11.57
N LYS A 71 -11.91 12.57 -12.55
CA LYS A 71 -12.02 13.43 -13.75
C LYS A 71 -12.44 14.86 -13.39
N LYS A 72 -13.10 15.07 -12.25
CA LYS A 72 -13.71 16.36 -11.86
C LYS A 72 -12.84 17.23 -10.95
N LYS A 73 -11.77 16.69 -10.35
CA LYS A 73 -10.98 17.40 -9.32
C LYS A 73 -9.49 17.49 -9.66
N ARG A 74 -9.16 18.09 -10.80
CA ARG A 74 -7.81 18.60 -11.10
C ARG A 74 -7.84 20.12 -11.05
N ARG A 75 -7.86 20.73 -9.86
CA ARG A 75 -7.59 22.16 -9.65
C ARG A 75 -7.57 22.46 -8.16
N SER A 76 -6.36 22.64 -7.65
CA SER A 76 -5.94 23.46 -6.49
C SER A 76 -4.60 22.88 -6.02
N SER A 77 -3.56 23.12 -6.81
CA SER A 77 -2.19 22.88 -6.39
C SER A 77 -1.63 24.23 -5.96
N GLU A 78 -1.94 24.67 -4.74
CA GLU A 78 -0.97 25.53 -4.06
C GLU A 78 0.37 24.79 -4.10
N GLU A 79 1.41 25.47 -4.57
CA GLU A 79 2.81 25.04 -4.59
C GLU A 79 3.32 24.91 -3.13
N SER A 80 2.75 23.98 -2.37
CA SER A 80 3.22 23.62 -1.04
C SER A 80 4.61 23.01 -1.20
N ARG A 81 5.58 23.44 -0.39
CA ARG A 81 6.94 22.85 -0.31
C ARG A 81 6.97 21.32 -0.21
N PHE A 82 5.85 20.69 0.16
CA PHE A 82 5.69 19.24 0.30
C PHE A 82 4.69 18.64 -0.69
N GLY A 83 4.33 19.37 -1.75
CA GLY A 83 3.37 18.94 -2.77
C GLY A 83 3.77 17.62 -3.43
N GLU A 84 5.06 17.35 -3.57
CA GLU A 84 5.57 16.06 -4.06
C GLU A 84 5.35 14.93 -3.07
N LEU A 85 5.70 15.13 -1.79
CA LEU A 85 5.53 14.12 -0.76
C LEU A 85 4.04 13.73 -0.61
N ARG A 86 3.14 14.71 -0.71
CA ARG A 86 1.68 14.49 -0.69
C ARG A 86 1.19 13.60 -1.82
N LYS A 87 1.83 13.65 -2.99
CA LYS A 87 1.51 12.81 -4.16
C LYS A 87 2.08 11.39 -4.02
N LEU A 88 3.14 11.22 -3.23
CA LEU A 88 3.79 9.91 -3.02
C LEU A 88 3.10 9.07 -1.93
N VAL A 89 2.63 9.71 -0.87
CA VAL A 89 1.93 9.02 0.23
C VAL A 89 0.46 8.82 -0.15
N PRO A 90 -0.08 7.60 -0.11
CA PRO A 90 -1.50 7.37 -0.41
C PRO A 90 -2.42 8.23 0.47
N GLY A 91 -3.23 9.10 -0.15
CA GLY A 91 -4.12 10.01 0.57
C GLY A 91 -3.44 11.23 1.20
N GLY A 92 -2.17 11.48 0.87
CA GLY A 92 -1.39 12.61 1.40
C GLY A 92 -1.93 13.98 0.99
N GLU A 93 -2.77 14.04 -0.04
CA GLU A 93 -3.37 15.28 -0.55
C GLU A 93 -4.26 15.99 0.48
N VAL A 94 -4.83 15.24 1.44
CA VAL A 94 -5.75 15.77 2.45
C VAL A 94 -5.17 15.79 3.87
N MET A 95 -3.90 15.41 4.04
CA MET A 95 -3.26 15.32 5.37
C MET A 95 -2.72 16.68 5.84
N ASN A 96 -2.71 16.95 7.14
CA ASN A 96 -1.89 18.05 7.67
C ASN A 96 -0.39 17.65 7.67
N PHE A 97 0.50 18.60 7.95
CA PHE A 97 1.95 18.38 7.88
C PHE A 97 2.45 17.27 8.81
N TYR A 98 2.09 17.31 10.09
CA TYR A 98 2.55 16.32 11.08
C TYR A 98 2.04 14.91 10.77
N ASN A 99 0.77 14.78 10.39
CA ASN A 99 0.20 13.50 9.96
C ASN A 99 0.87 12.99 8.69
N LEU A 100 1.18 13.88 7.73
CA LEU A 100 1.88 13.48 6.51
C LEU A 100 3.25 12.86 6.83
N LEU A 101 4.01 13.44 7.75
CA LEU A 101 5.31 12.91 8.16
C LEU A 101 5.20 11.57 8.90
N ASP A 102 4.28 11.45 9.87
CA ASP A 102 4.07 10.19 10.59
C ASP A 102 3.62 9.07 9.65
N GLU A 103 2.68 9.37 8.76
CA GLU A 103 2.19 8.42 7.76
C GLU A 103 3.27 8.07 6.73
N THR A 104 4.16 9.02 6.39
CA THR A 104 5.33 8.76 5.52
C THR A 104 6.28 7.76 6.16
N ALA A 105 6.65 7.95 7.43
CA ALA A 105 7.56 7.05 8.13
C ALA A 105 6.98 5.63 8.23
N ASP A 106 5.70 5.53 8.56
CA ASP A 106 4.99 4.24 8.58
C ASP A 106 4.90 3.61 7.19
N TYR A 107 4.67 4.40 6.14
CA TYR A 107 4.59 3.92 4.75
C TYR A 107 5.95 3.42 4.24
N ILE A 108 7.05 4.13 4.52
CA ILE A 108 8.43 3.69 4.20
C ILE A 108 8.73 2.33 4.85
N ASN A 109 8.41 2.17 6.13
CA ASN A 109 8.60 0.89 6.84
C ASN A 109 7.85 -0.26 6.16
N CYS A 110 6.66 0.02 5.64
CA CYS A 110 5.87 -0.98 4.92
C CYS A 110 6.43 -1.30 3.54
N LEU A 111 6.91 -0.30 2.81
CA LEU A 111 7.60 -0.51 1.52
C LEU A 111 8.87 -1.33 1.71
N THR A 112 9.66 -1.06 2.75
CA THR A 112 10.83 -1.88 3.09
C THR A 112 10.43 -3.32 3.40
N SER A 113 9.36 -3.51 4.19
CA SER A 113 8.81 -4.86 4.46
C SER A 113 8.33 -5.55 3.18
N GLN A 114 7.74 -4.81 2.25
CA GLN A 114 7.29 -5.32 0.96
C GLN A 114 8.47 -5.88 0.16
N VAL A 115 9.53 -5.09 0.00
CA VAL A 115 10.74 -5.50 -0.73
C VAL A 115 11.40 -6.70 -0.07
N GLN A 116 11.51 -6.72 1.25
CA GLN A 116 12.10 -7.86 1.98
C GLN A 116 11.33 -9.16 1.75
N VAL A 117 10.00 -9.13 1.86
CA VAL A 117 9.19 -10.33 1.62
C VAL A 117 9.30 -10.78 0.16
N MET A 118 9.30 -9.86 -0.81
CA MET A 118 9.46 -10.24 -2.22
C MET A 118 10.83 -10.90 -2.47
N LYS A 119 11.91 -10.36 -1.90
CA LYS A 119 13.24 -10.96 -1.96
C LYS A 119 13.28 -12.35 -1.32
N ASN A 120 12.67 -12.51 -0.15
CA ASN A 120 12.62 -13.80 0.55
C ASN A 120 11.85 -14.85 -0.25
N ILE A 121 10.72 -14.48 -0.84
CA ILE A 121 9.95 -15.38 -1.72
C ILE A 121 10.80 -15.81 -2.92
N LEU A 122 11.49 -14.87 -3.58
CA LEU A 122 12.38 -15.20 -4.70
C LEU A 122 13.49 -16.15 -4.26
N ASN A 123 14.17 -15.88 -3.16
CA ASN A 123 15.24 -16.73 -2.65
C ASN A 123 14.77 -18.16 -2.36
N LEU A 124 13.57 -18.31 -1.77
CA LEU A 124 12.97 -19.62 -1.50
C LEU A 124 12.58 -20.39 -2.77
N LEU A 125 12.28 -19.69 -3.86
CA LEU A 125 11.92 -20.30 -5.15
C LEU A 125 13.14 -20.53 -6.08
N SER A 126 14.27 -19.90 -5.78
CA SER A 126 15.54 -20.10 -6.47
C SER A 126 16.37 -21.25 -5.89
N THR A 127 15.83 -21.97 -4.90
CA THR A 127 16.43 -23.17 -4.29
C THR A 127 15.77 -24.40 -4.87
#